data_AF-A0A2Z4G8K5-F1
#
_entry.id   AF-A0A2Z4G8K5-F1
#
_cell.length_a   1.000
_cell.length_b   1.000
_cell.length_c   1.000
_cell.angle_alpha   90.00
_cell.angle_beta   90.00
_cell.angle_gamma   90.00
#
_symmetry.space_group_name_H-M   'P 1'
#
loop_
_entity.id
_entity.type
_entity.pdbx_description
1 polymer ?
#
loop_
_entity_poly.entity_id
_entity_poly.type
_entity_poly.pdbx_seq_one_letter_code
_entity_poly.pdbx_strand_id
1 'polypeptide(L)'
;MKLGLILTAFLFISQFGYGQHNTKSTHEKYFKISKGSAVTDTYRTTISSDIDSTWDKWNEKGYYFGFDPKLTPMYTTVDGILSTPYMIQVRGNSIEKNKKRWGFHVFEGYASDDKSRITMLVNKHFEEGRPVAEMYYYSPLWGHSDATYNWFRIGSDVRQHSFLFSRDKALFYGSLQLTNTLSLGKIGKDNIRKEQPEGDDETNYSESAKHVNYKSLKNSDDGTIFYDKDNHIVVIKVDGEWMKLNVESLPKNINYDF
;
A
#
# COMPACT_ATOMS: atom_id res chain seq x y z
N MET A 1 57.79 -28.99 -45.21
CA MET A 1 56.51 -29.73 -45.01
C MET A 1 56.02 -29.76 -43.56
N LYS A 2 56.88 -29.97 -42.54
CA LYS A 2 56.43 -30.07 -41.13
C LYS A 2 55.89 -28.78 -40.50
N LEU A 3 56.36 -27.59 -40.92
CA LEU A 3 55.92 -26.31 -40.36
C LEU A 3 54.51 -25.89 -40.82
N GLY A 4 54.13 -26.23 -42.05
CA GLY A 4 52.82 -25.90 -42.62
C GLY A 4 51.67 -26.64 -41.93
N LEU A 5 51.90 -27.90 -41.56
CA LEU A 5 50.92 -28.76 -40.87
C LEU A 5 50.62 -28.29 -39.44
N ILE A 6 51.60 -27.72 -38.75
CA ILE A 6 51.43 -27.18 -37.40
C ILE A 6 50.60 -25.88 -37.44
N LEU A 7 50.81 -25.04 -38.46
CA LEU A 7 50.03 -23.81 -38.64
C LEU A 7 48.56 -24.11 -38.98
N THR A 8 48.31 -25.16 -39.77
CA THR A 8 46.93 -25.59 -40.09
C THR A 8 46.22 -26.18 -38.87
N ALA A 9 46.93 -26.94 -38.03
CA ALA A 9 46.39 -27.46 -36.78
C ALA A 9 46.04 -26.34 -35.78
N PHE A 10 46.85 -25.28 -35.69
CA PHE A 10 46.55 -24.12 -34.83
C PHE A 10 45.33 -23.33 -35.32
N LEU A 11 45.17 -23.15 -36.63
CA LEU A 11 44.00 -22.50 -37.22
C LEU A 11 42.72 -23.33 -37.00
N PHE A 12 42.80 -24.67 -37.08
CA PHE A 12 41.66 -25.54 -36.77
C PHE A 12 41.26 -25.48 -35.29
N ILE A 13 42.22 -25.45 -34.36
CA ILE A 13 41.91 -25.34 -32.92
C ILE A 13 41.28 -23.98 -32.59
N SER A 14 41.68 -22.89 -33.28
CA SER A 14 41.05 -21.58 -33.10
C SER A 14 39.60 -21.52 -33.59
N GLN A 15 39.21 -22.36 -34.57
CA GLN A 15 37.82 -22.48 -35.01
C GLN A 15 36.96 -23.30 -34.06
N PHE A 16 37.54 -24.23 -33.29
CA PHE A 16 36.81 -24.95 -32.24
C PHE A 16 36.63 -24.13 -30.95
N GLY A 17 37.46 -23.10 -30.71
CA GLY A 17 37.32 -22.18 -29.56
C GLY A 17 36.18 -21.16 -29.69
N TYR A 18 35.62 -20.96 -30.88
CA TYR A 18 34.49 -20.06 -31.15
C TYR A 18 33.15 -20.79 -31.37
N GLY A 19 33.12 -22.09 -31.06
CA GLY A 19 32.00 -22.98 -31.34
C GLY A 19 31.09 -23.30 -30.15
N GLN A 20 31.08 -22.50 -29.07
CA GLN A 20 29.87 -22.44 -28.23
C GLN A 20 28.87 -21.51 -28.91
N HIS A 21 28.35 -22.00 -30.04
CA HIS A 21 27.15 -21.45 -30.61
C HIS A 21 26.08 -21.47 -29.52
N ASN A 22 25.66 -20.28 -29.12
CA ASN A 22 24.38 -20.06 -28.46
C ASN A 22 23.36 -21.00 -29.11
N THR A 23 23.00 -22.08 -28.42
CA THR A 23 21.73 -22.73 -28.66
C THR A 23 20.72 -21.61 -28.56
N LYS A 24 20.14 -21.17 -29.68
CA LYS A 24 19.08 -20.15 -29.71
C LYS A 24 18.18 -20.45 -28.53
N SER A 25 18.27 -19.62 -27.50
CA SER A 25 17.53 -19.87 -26.28
C SER A 25 16.08 -19.86 -26.71
N THR A 26 15.38 -20.97 -26.49
CA THR A 26 13.95 -21.13 -26.74
C THR A 26 13.09 -20.11 -25.96
N HIS A 27 13.74 -19.23 -25.19
CA HIS A 27 13.17 -18.22 -24.30
C HIS A 27 13.48 -16.76 -24.72
N GLU A 28 13.99 -16.49 -25.94
CA GLU A 28 14.15 -15.10 -26.47
C GLU A 28 12.83 -14.29 -26.42
N LYS A 29 11.68 -14.98 -26.33
CA LYS A 29 10.37 -14.36 -26.15
C LYS A 29 10.23 -13.62 -24.80
N TYR A 30 10.81 -14.13 -23.72
CA TYR A 30 10.57 -13.67 -22.35
C TYR A 30 11.65 -12.74 -21.80
N PHE A 31 12.82 -12.75 -22.44
CA PHE A 31 13.91 -11.83 -22.16
C PHE A 31 14.37 -11.20 -23.46
N LYS A 32 14.14 -9.89 -23.62
CA LYS A 32 14.46 -9.14 -24.82
C LYS A 32 15.43 -8.02 -24.50
N ILE A 33 16.54 -7.96 -25.23
CA ILE A 33 17.43 -6.81 -25.27
C ILE A 33 17.10 -6.04 -26.56
N SER A 34 16.79 -4.75 -26.45
CA SER A 34 16.43 -3.88 -27.58
C SER A 34 17.19 -2.56 -27.51
N LYS A 35 17.45 -1.92 -28.65
CA LYS A 35 18.15 -0.62 -28.68
C LYS A 35 17.29 0.42 -27.94
N GLY A 36 17.88 1.12 -26.98
CA GLY A 36 17.19 2.07 -26.10
C GLY A 36 16.86 3.39 -26.79
N SER A 37 17.65 3.78 -27.79
CA SER A 37 17.44 4.98 -28.61
C SER A 37 17.93 4.76 -30.03
N ALA A 38 17.30 5.41 -31.01
CA ALA A 38 17.75 5.37 -32.41
C ALA A 38 19.15 5.95 -32.60
N VAL A 39 19.59 6.83 -31.68
CA VAL A 39 20.80 7.66 -31.85
C VAL A 39 22.01 7.12 -31.07
N THR A 40 21.81 6.34 -30.01
CA THR A 40 22.90 5.84 -29.15
C THR A 40 22.93 4.32 -29.15
N ASP A 41 24.11 3.70 -29.09
CA ASP A 41 24.29 2.25 -28.90
C ASP A 41 24.06 1.79 -27.45
N THR A 42 23.03 2.38 -26.81
CA THR A 42 22.53 1.92 -25.52
C THR A 42 21.40 0.94 -25.73
N TYR A 43 21.26 -0.01 -24.80
CA TYR A 43 20.26 -1.06 -24.86
C TYR A 43 19.38 -1.03 -23.62
N ARG A 44 18.15 -1.50 -23.77
CA ARG A 44 17.21 -1.76 -22.68
C ARG A 44 16.81 -3.22 -22.68
N THR A 45 16.53 -3.73 -21.49
CA THR A 45 16.03 -5.09 -21.29
C THR A 45 14.55 -5.07 -20.97
N THR A 46 13.81 -6.06 -21.45
CA THR A 46 12.41 -6.31 -21.09
C THR A 46 12.26 -7.76 -20.68
N ILE A 47 11.66 -7.96 -19.51
CA ILE A 47 11.26 -9.28 -19.00
C ILE A 47 9.75 -9.36 -19.09
N SER A 48 9.22 -10.47 -19.60
CA SER A 48 7.78 -10.68 -19.76
C SER A 48 7.39 -12.12 -19.48
N SER A 49 6.14 -12.35 -19.10
CA SER A 49 5.52 -13.66 -18.89
C SER A 49 4.25 -13.78 -19.73
N ASP A 50 3.79 -15.01 -19.95
CA ASP A 50 2.54 -15.28 -20.65
C ASP A 50 1.32 -15.16 -19.73
N ILE A 51 0.15 -14.96 -20.33
CA ILE A 51 -1.15 -15.15 -19.68
C ILE A 51 -1.50 -16.63 -19.81
N ASP A 52 -1.65 -17.30 -18.68
CA ASP A 52 -2.09 -18.70 -18.61
C ASP A 52 -3.14 -18.83 -17.51
N SER A 53 -4.42 -18.90 -17.87
CA SER A 53 -5.51 -19.04 -16.90
C SER A 53 -5.55 -20.41 -16.23
N THR A 54 -4.75 -21.38 -16.69
CA THR A 54 -4.64 -22.73 -16.12
C THR A 54 -3.46 -22.88 -15.17
N TRP A 55 -2.67 -21.82 -14.96
CA TRP A 55 -1.56 -21.84 -14.01
C TRP A 55 -2.05 -22.20 -12.59
N ASP A 56 -1.52 -23.28 -12.02
CA ASP A 56 -1.99 -23.86 -10.76
C ASP A 56 -2.06 -22.85 -9.60
N LYS A 57 -1.17 -21.85 -9.59
CA LYS A 57 -1.14 -20.79 -8.58
C LYS A 57 -2.39 -19.93 -8.59
N TRP A 58 -3.19 -19.89 -9.65
CA TRP A 58 -4.49 -19.22 -9.62
C TRP A 58 -5.50 -19.85 -8.67
N ASN A 59 -5.24 -21.06 -8.15
CA ASN A 59 -6.03 -21.65 -7.07
C ASN A 59 -5.62 -21.13 -5.68
N GLU A 60 -4.49 -20.42 -5.57
CA GLU A 60 -3.97 -19.84 -4.33
C GLU A 60 -4.41 -18.38 -4.19
N LYS A 61 -5.10 -18.06 -3.08
CA LYS A 61 -5.70 -16.72 -2.86
C LYS A 61 -4.70 -15.57 -2.96
N GLY A 62 -3.46 -15.75 -2.52
CA GLY A 62 -2.40 -14.74 -2.64
C GLY A 62 -2.10 -14.32 -4.09
N TYR A 63 -2.34 -15.22 -5.06
CA TYR A 63 -2.08 -14.97 -6.48
C TYR A 63 -3.31 -14.44 -7.21
N TYR A 64 -4.52 -14.98 -7.00
CA TYR A 64 -5.69 -14.53 -7.77
C TYR A 64 -6.42 -13.32 -7.16
N PHE A 65 -6.20 -12.99 -5.88
CA PHE A 65 -6.99 -11.93 -5.21
C PHE A 65 -6.72 -10.54 -5.80
N GLY A 66 -7.73 -10.01 -6.50
CA GLY A 66 -7.68 -8.70 -7.16
C GLY A 66 -7.16 -8.75 -8.60
N PHE A 67 -6.95 -9.95 -9.16
CA PHE A 67 -6.48 -10.18 -10.53
C PHE A 67 -7.52 -10.96 -11.35
N ASP A 68 -7.47 -10.77 -12.67
CA ASP A 68 -8.21 -11.58 -13.64
C ASP A 68 -7.24 -12.56 -14.32
N PRO A 69 -7.30 -13.88 -14.03
CA PRO A 69 -6.42 -14.90 -14.63
C PRO A 69 -6.47 -14.97 -16.16
N LYS A 70 -7.50 -14.42 -16.80
CA LYS A 70 -7.62 -14.39 -18.27
C LYS A 70 -6.89 -13.22 -18.90
N LEU A 71 -6.50 -12.22 -18.10
CA LEU A 71 -5.87 -10.99 -18.57
C LEU A 71 -4.48 -10.77 -17.96
N THR A 72 -4.22 -11.35 -16.79
CA THR A 72 -3.00 -11.12 -16.00
C THR A 72 -1.93 -12.14 -16.38
N PRO A 73 -0.72 -11.70 -16.78
CA PRO A 73 0.41 -12.60 -16.96
C PRO A 73 0.76 -13.34 -15.67
N MET A 74 1.30 -14.56 -15.80
CA MET A 74 1.89 -15.28 -14.68
C MET A 74 2.96 -14.41 -13.99
N TYR A 75 3.14 -14.61 -12.69
CA TYR A 75 4.08 -13.79 -11.94
C TYR A 75 5.52 -14.12 -12.35
N THR A 76 6.34 -13.08 -12.56
CA THR A 76 7.78 -13.25 -12.72
C THR A 76 8.44 -13.21 -11.35
N THR A 77 9.23 -14.22 -11.02
CA THR A 77 9.98 -14.30 -9.76
C THR A 77 11.43 -13.89 -9.96
N VAL A 78 11.98 -13.16 -8.99
CA VAL A 78 13.43 -12.92 -8.86
C VAL A 78 13.90 -13.73 -7.67
N ASP A 79 14.64 -14.81 -7.92
CA ASP A 79 15.23 -15.65 -6.86
C ASP A 79 16.59 -15.07 -6.44
N GLY A 80 16.54 -13.96 -5.71
CA GLY A 80 17.73 -13.22 -5.28
C GLY A 80 17.40 -11.79 -4.83
N ILE A 81 18.46 -11.04 -4.52
CA ILE A 81 18.33 -9.64 -4.09
C ILE A 81 18.22 -8.74 -5.33
N LEU A 82 17.15 -7.97 -5.43
CA LEU A 82 17.06 -6.84 -6.37
C LEU A 82 17.59 -5.58 -5.70
N SER A 83 18.81 -5.17 -6.06
CA SER A 83 19.43 -3.92 -5.60
C SER A 83 19.72 -3.00 -6.77
N THR A 84 19.27 -1.75 -6.68
CA THR A 84 19.45 -0.74 -7.74
C THR A 84 19.68 0.63 -7.10
N PRO A 85 20.64 1.44 -7.59
CA PRO A 85 20.78 2.83 -7.19
C PRO A 85 19.75 3.75 -7.87
N TYR A 86 18.90 3.19 -8.74
CA TYR A 86 17.90 3.90 -9.53
C TYR A 86 16.48 3.56 -9.10
N MET A 87 15.54 4.41 -9.53
CA MET A 87 14.12 4.30 -9.22
C MET A 87 13.49 3.00 -9.77
N ILE A 88 12.73 2.30 -8.93
CA ILE A 88 11.74 1.32 -9.37
C ILE A 88 10.42 2.07 -9.56
N GLN A 89 9.86 2.03 -10.77
CA GLN A 89 8.61 2.72 -11.10
C GLN A 89 7.46 1.75 -11.28
N VAL A 90 6.35 2.01 -10.59
CA VAL A 90 5.06 1.40 -10.89
C VAL A 90 4.17 2.47 -11.52
N ARG A 91 3.71 2.25 -12.75
CA ARG A 91 2.87 3.20 -13.48
C ARG A 91 1.42 2.73 -13.49
N GLY A 92 0.53 3.59 -13.02
CA GLY A 92 -0.90 3.43 -13.23
C GLY A 92 -1.34 4.20 -14.47
N ASN A 93 -1.79 3.51 -15.52
CA ASN A 93 -2.52 4.17 -16.61
C ASN A 93 -3.80 3.40 -16.95
N SER A 94 -4.77 4.07 -17.55
CA SER A 94 -6.11 3.52 -17.81
C SER A 94 -6.15 2.40 -18.86
N ILE A 95 -5.06 2.25 -19.63
CA ILE A 95 -4.97 1.39 -20.81
C ILE A 95 -4.16 0.10 -20.51
N GLU A 96 -3.53 -0.02 -19.34
CA GLU A 96 -2.78 -1.22 -18.95
C GLU A 96 -3.70 -2.43 -18.79
N LYS A 97 -3.37 -3.51 -19.51
CA LYS A 97 -4.14 -4.77 -19.54
C LYS A 97 -4.13 -5.52 -18.20
N ASN A 98 -3.19 -5.20 -17.31
CA ASN A 98 -2.91 -5.93 -16.07
C ASN A 98 -3.27 -5.14 -14.81
N LYS A 99 -4.13 -4.11 -14.93
CA LYS A 99 -4.54 -3.31 -13.77
C LYS A 99 -5.28 -4.19 -12.76
N LYS A 100 -4.95 -4.06 -11.49
CA LYS A 100 -5.80 -4.59 -10.41
C LYS A 100 -7.17 -3.93 -10.48
N ARG A 101 -8.20 -4.68 -10.04
CA ARG A 101 -9.61 -4.26 -10.06
C ARG A 101 -9.90 -2.99 -9.23
N TRP A 102 -9.03 -2.63 -8.27
CA TRP A 102 -9.35 -1.70 -7.17
C TRP A 102 -8.35 -0.53 -7.00
N GLY A 103 -7.88 0.06 -8.11
CA GLY A 103 -6.91 1.17 -8.09
C GLY A 103 -5.49 0.72 -8.44
N PHE A 104 -4.53 1.67 -8.45
CA PHE A 104 -3.16 1.37 -8.85
C PHE A 104 -2.35 0.93 -7.64
N HIS A 105 -2.22 -0.39 -7.46
CA HIS A 105 -1.35 -0.95 -6.43
C HIS A 105 0.11 -0.67 -6.77
N VAL A 106 0.79 0.01 -5.86
CA VAL A 106 2.21 0.38 -5.99
C VAL A 106 3.09 -0.70 -5.39
N PHE A 107 2.66 -1.29 -4.27
CA PHE A 107 3.43 -2.30 -3.55
C PHE A 107 2.51 -3.23 -2.75
N GLU A 108 2.83 -4.52 -2.74
CA GLU A 108 2.25 -5.49 -1.82
C GLU A 108 3.33 -6.36 -1.20
N GLY A 109 3.33 -6.46 0.13
CA GLY A 109 4.23 -7.34 0.88
C GLY A 109 3.42 -8.28 1.77
N TYR A 110 3.51 -9.58 1.53
CA TYR A 110 2.78 -10.60 2.28
C TYR A 110 3.56 -11.00 3.54
N ALA A 111 2.82 -11.26 4.62
CA ALA A 111 3.36 -11.81 5.85
C ALA A 111 3.72 -13.29 5.67
N SER A 112 4.46 -13.86 6.62
CA SER A 112 4.89 -15.26 6.58
C SER A 112 3.74 -16.28 6.52
N ASP A 113 2.53 -15.85 6.87
CA ASP A 113 1.32 -16.67 6.80
C ASP A 113 0.62 -16.63 5.43
N ASP A 114 1.08 -15.78 4.50
CA ASP A 114 0.48 -15.48 3.19
C ASP A 114 -0.99 -15.01 3.27
N LYS A 115 -1.41 -14.52 4.44
CA LYS A 115 -2.78 -14.10 4.70
C LYS A 115 -2.90 -12.62 4.92
N SER A 116 -1.92 -12.01 5.57
CA SER A 116 -1.91 -10.57 5.82
C SER A 116 -0.91 -9.90 4.91
N ARG A 117 -1.20 -8.69 4.41
CA ARG A 117 -0.29 -7.96 3.54
C ARG A 117 -0.28 -6.48 3.81
N ILE A 118 0.90 -5.87 3.71
CA ILE A 118 1.03 -4.43 3.51
C ILE A 118 0.56 -4.16 2.09
N THR A 119 -0.36 -3.23 1.92
CA THR A 119 -0.83 -2.75 0.62
C THR A 119 -0.56 -1.26 0.54
N MET A 120 0.10 -0.83 -0.53
CA MET A 120 0.23 0.58 -0.91
C MET A 120 -0.44 0.78 -2.24
N LEU A 121 -1.34 1.76 -2.32
CA LEU A 121 -2.11 2.03 -3.53
C LEU A 121 -2.32 3.52 -3.72
N VAL A 122 -2.63 3.91 -4.96
CA VAL A 122 -2.95 5.30 -5.31
C VAL A 122 -4.20 5.36 -6.16
N ASN A 123 -4.98 6.41 -5.96
CA ASN A 123 -6.18 6.77 -6.72
C ASN A 123 -7.26 5.67 -6.69
N LYS A 124 -7.34 4.88 -5.61
CA LYS A 124 -8.50 3.98 -5.39
C LYS A 124 -9.73 4.79 -5.00
N HIS A 125 -9.58 5.70 -4.03
CA HIS A 125 -10.64 6.58 -3.57
C HIS A 125 -10.35 8.05 -3.88
N PHE A 126 -11.38 8.86 -3.74
CA PHE A 126 -11.35 10.31 -3.90
C PHE A 126 -12.09 10.92 -2.70
N GLU A 127 -11.35 11.66 -1.87
CA GLU A 127 -11.84 12.21 -0.61
C GLU A 127 -11.49 13.70 -0.53
N GLU A 128 -12.38 14.51 0.04
CA GLU A 128 -12.17 15.95 0.24
C GLU A 128 -11.70 16.68 -1.04
N GLY A 129 -12.27 16.29 -2.19
CA GLY A 129 -11.95 16.92 -3.48
C GLY A 129 -10.64 16.44 -4.12
N ARG A 130 -9.97 15.41 -3.60
CA ARG A 130 -8.66 14.94 -4.10
C ARG A 130 -8.55 13.42 -4.13
N PRO A 131 -7.77 12.84 -5.08
CA PRO A 131 -7.49 11.41 -5.08
C PRO A 131 -6.57 11.04 -3.90
N VAL A 132 -6.77 9.85 -3.34
CA VAL A 132 -6.09 9.38 -2.13
C VAL A 132 -4.99 8.37 -2.47
N ALA A 133 -3.85 8.51 -1.80
CA ALA A 133 -2.85 7.46 -1.67
C ALA A 133 -3.05 6.76 -0.33
N GLU A 134 -3.09 5.43 -0.32
CA GLU A 134 -3.42 4.63 0.86
C GLU A 134 -2.31 3.65 1.18
N MET A 135 -2.12 3.42 2.48
CA MET A 135 -1.23 2.39 2.99
C MET A 135 -1.85 1.74 4.22
N TYR A 136 -1.96 0.42 4.21
CA TYR A 136 -2.53 -0.33 5.33
C TYR A 136 -1.98 -1.76 5.40
N TYR A 137 -2.04 -2.36 6.60
CA TYR A 137 -1.72 -3.78 6.83
C TYR A 137 -3.03 -4.56 7.05
N TYR A 138 -3.38 -5.41 6.09
CA TYR A 138 -4.74 -5.98 5.99
C TYR A 138 -4.72 -7.47 5.68
N SER A 139 -5.71 -8.22 6.18
CA SER A 139 -5.92 -9.64 5.84
C SER A 139 -7.28 -9.92 5.14
N PRO A 140 -7.32 -10.27 3.85
CA PRO A 140 -8.58 -10.54 3.14
C PRO A 140 -9.39 -11.74 3.62
N LEU A 141 -8.94 -12.49 4.64
CA LEU A 141 -9.69 -13.63 5.17
C LEU A 141 -10.81 -13.23 6.12
N TRP A 142 -10.73 -12.06 6.75
CA TRP A 142 -11.62 -11.67 7.85
C TRP A 142 -12.60 -10.54 7.47
N GLY A 143 -12.83 -10.32 6.17
CA GLY A 143 -13.72 -9.26 5.68
C GLY A 143 -13.10 -7.87 5.80
N HIS A 144 -13.87 -6.90 6.29
CA HIS A 144 -13.43 -5.50 6.46
C HIS A 144 -13.49 -5.00 7.90
N SER A 145 -13.73 -5.87 8.90
CA SER A 145 -13.81 -5.45 10.31
C SER A 145 -12.50 -4.89 10.88
N ASP A 146 -12.55 -4.23 12.03
CA ASP A 146 -11.36 -3.74 12.74
C ASP A 146 -10.32 -4.85 12.98
N ALA A 147 -10.78 -6.09 13.26
CA ALA A 147 -9.91 -7.24 13.48
C ALA A 147 -9.14 -7.70 12.23
N THR A 148 -9.56 -7.22 11.06
CA THR A 148 -8.97 -7.53 9.77
C THR A 148 -7.75 -6.66 9.46
N TYR A 149 -7.64 -5.51 10.13
CA TYR A 149 -6.55 -4.56 9.95
C TYR A 149 -5.56 -4.68 11.11
N ASN A 150 -4.33 -5.03 10.74
CA ASN A 150 -3.23 -5.20 11.67
C ASN A 150 -2.55 -3.85 11.96
N TRP A 151 -1.72 -3.82 12.99
CA TRP A 151 -0.90 -2.66 13.33
C TRP A 151 0.22 -2.43 12.31
N PHE A 152 0.22 -1.25 11.71
CA PHE A 152 1.32 -0.73 10.91
C PHE A 152 2.14 0.26 11.74
N ARG A 153 3.43 -0.04 11.98
CA ARG A 153 4.31 0.83 12.76
C ARG A 153 5.10 1.78 11.85
N ILE A 154 5.17 3.05 12.23
CA ILE A 154 6.00 4.07 11.57
C ILE A 154 7.02 4.60 12.58
N GLY A 155 8.31 4.46 12.29
CA GLY A 155 9.41 5.05 13.09
C GLY A 155 10.51 4.05 13.47
N SER A 156 10.26 3.18 14.46
CA SER A 156 11.26 2.29 15.07
C SER A 156 10.82 0.82 15.01
N ASP A 157 11.77 -0.12 14.99
CA ASP A 157 11.52 -1.55 15.14
C ASP A 157 11.34 -1.99 16.60
N VAL A 158 11.60 -1.11 17.58
CA VAL A 158 11.45 -1.39 19.01
C VAL A 158 9.98 -1.36 19.44
N ARG A 159 9.57 -2.33 20.27
CA ARG A 159 8.21 -2.41 20.82
C ARG A 159 7.92 -1.22 21.73
N GLN A 160 6.70 -0.66 21.67
CA GLN A 160 6.29 0.50 22.47
C GLN A 160 7.14 1.77 22.22
N HIS A 161 7.78 1.85 21.05
CA HIS A 161 8.37 3.09 20.55
C HIS A 161 7.67 3.47 19.23
N SER A 162 7.70 4.78 18.92
CA SER A 162 7.08 5.37 17.74
C SER A 162 5.54 5.27 17.70
N PHE A 163 4.94 4.99 16.54
CA PHE A 163 3.51 5.18 16.30
C PHE A 163 2.92 3.96 15.59
N LEU A 164 1.78 3.45 16.08
CA LEU A 164 1.02 2.38 15.44
C LEU A 164 -0.25 2.94 14.82
N PHE A 165 -0.56 2.48 13.62
CA PHE A 165 -1.78 2.81 12.89
C PHE A 165 -2.50 1.53 12.48
N SER A 166 -3.81 1.47 12.67
CA SER A 166 -4.73 0.46 12.13
C SER A 166 -5.96 1.18 11.56
N ARG A 167 -6.98 0.44 11.12
CA ARG A 167 -8.17 0.94 10.40
C ARG A 167 -8.73 2.25 10.98
N ASP A 168 -9.15 2.19 12.25
CA ASP A 168 -9.86 3.27 12.94
C ASP A 168 -9.16 3.70 14.24
N LYS A 169 -7.89 3.32 14.41
CA LYS A 169 -7.15 3.58 15.65
C LYS A 169 -5.68 3.87 15.39
N ALA A 170 -5.15 4.84 16.12
CA ALA A 170 -3.72 5.13 16.18
C ALA A 170 -3.25 5.16 17.64
N LEU A 171 -2.06 4.63 17.89
CA LEU A 171 -1.39 4.63 19.21
C LEU A 171 -0.06 5.37 19.09
N PHE A 172 0.13 6.38 19.94
CA PHE A 172 1.32 7.21 19.93
C PHE A 172 2.13 6.90 21.21
N TYR A 173 3.23 6.16 21.06
CA TYR A 173 4.15 5.89 22.17
C TYR A 173 5.22 6.98 22.32
N GLY A 174 5.52 7.70 21.23
CA GLY A 174 6.43 8.84 21.23
C GLY A 174 5.75 10.17 21.58
N SER A 175 6.55 11.21 21.82
CA SER A 175 6.06 12.57 21.97
C SER A 175 5.41 13.06 20.67
N LEU A 176 4.20 13.60 20.76
CA LEU A 176 3.51 14.27 19.68
C LEU A 176 3.59 15.78 19.88
N GLN A 177 4.30 16.49 19.00
CA GLN A 177 4.30 17.96 18.95
C GLN A 177 3.50 18.42 17.74
N LEU A 178 2.43 19.19 17.99
CA LEU A 178 1.64 19.84 16.95
C LEU A 178 2.10 21.30 16.83
N THR A 179 2.69 21.67 15.69
CA THR A 179 3.21 23.03 15.45
C THR A 179 2.16 23.98 14.86
N ASN A 180 0.97 23.47 14.58
CA ASN A 180 -0.16 24.21 14.03
C ASN A 180 -1.45 23.90 14.82
N THR A 181 -2.58 24.40 14.35
CA THR A 181 -3.87 24.23 14.99
C THR A 181 -4.32 22.76 15.02
N LEU A 182 -4.98 22.38 16.10
CA LEU A 182 -5.69 21.12 16.26
C LEU A 182 -7.18 21.43 16.30
N SER A 183 -7.95 20.87 15.37
CA SER A 183 -9.41 20.89 15.45
C SER A 183 -9.90 19.61 16.11
N LEU A 184 -10.72 19.74 17.16
CA LEU A 184 -11.40 18.59 17.76
C LEU A 184 -12.48 18.07 16.82
N GLY A 185 -12.75 16.75 16.88
CA GLY A 185 -13.89 16.17 16.20
C GLY A 185 -15.19 16.86 16.62
N LYS A 186 -15.91 17.42 15.64
CA LYS A 186 -17.22 18.07 15.85
C LYS A 186 -18.29 17.00 15.83
N ILE A 187 -18.64 16.47 16.99
CA ILE A 187 -19.54 15.32 17.10
C ILE A 187 -20.87 15.78 17.72
N GLY A 188 -21.95 15.58 16.98
CA GLY A 188 -23.33 15.72 17.46
C GLY A 188 -24.10 14.41 17.29
N LYS A 189 -25.39 14.43 17.61
CA LYS A 189 -26.28 13.25 17.54
C LYS A 189 -26.34 12.62 16.15
N ASP A 190 -26.27 13.44 15.11
CA ASP A 190 -26.24 13.04 13.70
C ASP A 190 -24.91 12.41 13.25
N ASN A 191 -23.84 12.57 14.05
CA ASN A 191 -22.54 11.93 13.79
C ASN A 191 -22.36 10.60 14.53
N ILE A 192 -23.36 10.15 15.29
CA ILE A 192 -23.29 8.95 16.13
C ILE A 192 -24.36 7.97 15.69
N ARG A 193 -23.94 6.73 15.43
CA ARG A 193 -24.86 5.63 15.13
C ARG A 193 -24.56 4.44 16.04
N LYS A 194 -25.52 4.10 16.91
CA LYS A 194 -25.34 3.00 17.87
C LYS A 194 -25.20 1.64 17.20
N GLU A 195 -26.08 1.36 16.24
CA GLU A 195 -26.12 0.09 15.53
C GLU A 195 -25.25 0.13 14.28
N GLN A 196 -24.43 -0.89 14.08
CA GLN A 196 -23.62 -1.01 12.87
C GLN A 196 -24.55 -1.09 11.64
N PRO A 197 -24.29 -0.32 10.56
CA PRO A 197 -25.06 -0.46 9.33
C PRO A 197 -24.91 -1.87 8.75
N GLU A 198 -25.99 -2.42 8.20
CA GLU A 198 -25.95 -3.70 7.50
C GLU A 198 -25.18 -3.58 6.18
N GLY A 199 -24.47 -4.65 5.80
CA GLY A 199 -23.77 -4.75 4.54
C GLY A 199 -22.31 -4.32 4.62
N ASP A 200 -21.77 -3.91 3.46
CA ASP A 200 -20.36 -3.60 3.27
C ASP A 200 -20.03 -2.16 3.70
N ASP A 201 -18.95 -2.01 4.48
CA ASP A 201 -18.54 -0.72 5.04
C ASP A 201 -18.09 0.28 3.98
N GLU A 202 -17.47 -0.19 2.88
CA GLU A 202 -17.06 0.68 1.77
C GLU A 202 -18.30 1.26 1.06
N THR A 203 -19.33 0.45 0.87
CA THR A 203 -20.60 0.90 0.26
C THR A 203 -21.36 1.88 1.17
N ASN A 204 -21.31 1.66 2.49
CA ASN A 204 -22.02 2.46 3.49
C ASN A 204 -21.09 3.40 4.29
N TYR A 205 -19.98 3.83 3.71
CA TYR A 205 -18.86 4.47 4.42
C TYR A 205 -19.27 5.62 5.34
N SER A 206 -20.20 6.48 4.91
CA SER A 206 -20.68 7.63 5.71
C SER A 206 -21.43 7.19 6.98
N GLU A 207 -22.30 6.18 6.88
CA GLU A 207 -23.02 5.63 8.04
C GLU A 207 -22.10 4.78 8.92
N SER A 208 -21.15 4.06 8.31
CA SER A 208 -20.14 3.28 9.02
C SER A 208 -19.25 4.20 9.87
N ALA A 209 -18.82 5.35 9.34
CA ALA A 209 -18.06 6.36 10.08
C ALA A 209 -18.80 6.88 11.33
N LYS A 210 -20.13 7.02 11.28
CA LYS A 210 -20.94 7.39 12.47
C LYS A 210 -20.91 6.30 13.55
N HIS A 211 -20.85 5.05 13.13
CA HIS A 211 -20.71 3.94 14.07
C HIS A 211 -19.29 3.87 14.66
N VAL A 212 -18.26 4.23 13.89
CA VAL A 212 -16.89 4.40 14.41
C VAL A 212 -16.84 5.45 15.51
N ASN A 213 -17.49 6.61 15.33
CA ASN A 213 -17.61 7.63 16.39
C ASN A 213 -18.29 7.09 17.65
N TYR A 214 -19.37 6.31 17.50
CA TYR A 214 -20.04 5.67 18.63
C TYR A 214 -19.10 4.71 19.38
N LYS A 215 -18.39 3.82 18.68
CA LYS A 215 -17.42 2.89 19.28
C LYS A 215 -16.32 3.65 20.02
N SER A 216 -15.79 4.72 19.40
CA SER A 216 -14.72 5.55 19.97
C SER A 216 -15.15 6.23 21.27
N LEU A 217 -16.33 6.86 21.28
CA LEU A 217 -16.87 7.51 22.48
C LEU A 217 -17.27 6.50 23.57
N LYS A 218 -17.82 5.34 23.20
CA LYS A 218 -18.22 4.32 24.18
C LYS A 218 -17.01 3.71 24.89
N ASN A 219 -15.94 3.45 24.15
CA ASN A 219 -14.74 2.77 24.63
C ASN A 219 -13.60 3.75 24.96
N SER A 220 -13.91 5.03 25.12
CA SER A 220 -12.93 6.07 25.41
C SER A 220 -12.33 5.92 26.82
N ASP A 221 -11.07 6.26 26.96
CA ASP A 221 -10.40 6.39 28.25
C ASP A 221 -10.53 7.83 28.78
N ASP A 222 -10.21 8.03 30.06
CA ASP A 222 -10.11 9.36 30.65
C ASP A 222 -9.08 10.23 29.89
N GLY A 223 -9.36 11.53 29.79
CA GLY A 223 -8.62 12.48 28.98
C GLY A 223 -9.08 12.56 27.51
N THR A 224 -10.03 11.73 27.08
CA THR A 224 -10.63 11.86 25.73
C THR A 224 -11.40 13.17 25.62
N ILE A 225 -11.13 13.94 24.55
CA ILE A 225 -11.75 15.25 24.29
C ILE A 225 -12.43 15.32 22.92
N PHE A 226 -13.55 16.02 22.82
CA PHE A 226 -14.20 16.36 21.56
C PHE A 226 -15.00 17.66 21.67
N TYR A 227 -15.43 18.21 20.53
CA TYR A 227 -16.35 19.36 20.50
C TYR A 227 -17.78 18.85 20.25
N ASP A 228 -18.65 19.02 21.24
CA ASP A 228 -20.08 18.78 21.09
C ASP A 228 -20.70 19.94 20.32
N LYS A 229 -20.99 19.70 19.05
CA LYS A 229 -21.51 20.72 18.15
C LYS A 229 -22.98 21.07 18.40
N ASP A 230 -23.74 20.18 19.05
CA ASP A 230 -25.17 20.40 19.30
C ASP A 230 -25.37 21.32 20.52
N ASN A 231 -24.42 21.30 21.46
CA ASN A 231 -24.45 22.14 22.67
C ASN A 231 -23.39 23.27 22.65
N HIS A 232 -22.54 23.33 21.63
CA HIS A 232 -21.43 24.28 21.48
C HIS A 232 -20.44 24.29 22.65
N ILE A 233 -20.04 23.11 23.13
CA ILE A 233 -19.10 22.94 24.25
C ILE A 233 -17.94 22.01 23.91
N VAL A 234 -16.82 22.18 24.60
CA VAL A 234 -15.74 21.17 24.64
C VAL A 234 -16.03 20.22 25.77
N VAL A 235 -15.99 18.92 25.49
CA VAL A 235 -16.27 17.85 26.44
C VAL A 235 -14.99 17.05 26.67
N ILE A 236 -14.71 16.69 27.93
CA ILE A 236 -13.59 15.85 28.35
C ILE A 236 -14.10 14.70 29.23
N LYS A 237 -13.52 13.51 29.10
CA LYS A 237 -13.79 12.38 30.01
C LYS A 237 -12.88 12.43 31.22
N VAL A 238 -13.44 12.36 32.44
CA VAL A 238 -12.69 12.39 33.71
C VAL A 238 -13.36 11.40 34.66
N ASP A 239 -12.57 10.49 35.23
CA ASP A 239 -13.03 9.44 36.17
C ASP A 239 -14.24 8.66 35.64
N GLY A 240 -14.26 8.36 34.33
CA GLY A 240 -15.34 7.65 33.65
C GLY A 240 -16.55 8.50 33.26
N GLU A 241 -16.64 9.77 33.68
CA GLU A 241 -17.76 10.67 33.39
C GLU A 241 -17.42 11.72 32.33
N TRP A 242 -18.41 12.10 31.52
CA TRP A 242 -18.26 13.18 30.55
C TRP A 242 -18.54 14.53 31.20
N MET A 243 -17.55 15.42 31.17
CA MET A 243 -17.60 16.74 31.79
C MET A 243 -17.39 17.84 30.75
N LYS A 244 -18.02 19.00 30.99
CA LYS A 244 -17.74 20.21 30.21
C LYS A 244 -16.37 20.76 30.61
N LEU A 245 -15.52 21.04 29.63
CA LEU A 245 -14.32 21.84 29.83
C LEU A 245 -14.71 23.32 29.96
N ASN A 246 -14.38 23.94 31.09
CA ASN A 246 -14.62 25.37 31.28
C ASN A 246 -13.64 26.18 30.45
N VAL A 247 -14.17 27.11 29.65
CA VAL A 247 -13.42 28.06 28.85
C VAL A 247 -13.91 29.47 29.16
N GLU A 248 -13.02 30.44 29.05
CA GLU A 248 -13.34 31.86 29.21
C GLU A 248 -13.34 32.54 27.84
N SER A 249 -14.18 33.57 27.70
CA SER A 249 -14.10 34.44 26.54
C SER A 249 -12.73 35.10 26.47
N LEU A 250 -12.25 35.35 25.25
CA LEU A 250 -11.04 36.14 25.05
C LEU A 250 -11.16 37.51 25.75
N PRO A 251 -10.06 38.07 26.27
CA PRO A 251 -10.03 39.44 26.75
C PRO A 251 -10.57 40.42 25.72
N LYS A 252 -11.29 41.47 26.15
CA LYS A 252 -11.96 42.43 25.23
C LYS A 252 -11.03 43.09 24.21
N ASN A 253 -9.73 43.17 24.51
CA ASN A 253 -8.69 43.76 23.66
C ASN A 253 -7.96 42.73 22.78
N ILE A 254 -8.35 41.45 22.83
CA ILE A 254 -7.81 40.39 21.97
C ILE A 254 -8.91 39.98 21.01
N ASN A 255 -8.67 40.20 19.72
CA ASN A 255 -9.53 39.76 18.63
C ASN A 255 -8.65 39.16 17.52
N TYR A 256 -9.18 38.15 16.84
CA TYR A 256 -8.55 37.52 15.69
C TYR A 256 -9.37 37.91 14.45
N ASP A 257 -8.75 38.60 13.48
CA ASP A 257 -9.39 39.25 12.33
C ASP A 257 -9.35 38.44 11.04
N PHE A 258 -8.92 37.18 11.12
CA PHE A 258 -8.85 36.23 10.02
C PHE A 258 -10.14 35.41 9.86
#